data_AF-A0A0W8DFR6-F1
#
_entry.id   AF-A0A0W8DFR6-F1
#
_cell.length_a   1.000
_cell.length_b   1.000
_cell.length_c   1.000
_cell.angle_alpha   90.00
_cell.angle_beta   90.00
_cell.angle_gamma   90.00
#
_symmetry.space_group_name_H-M   'P 1'
#
loop_
_entity.id
_entity.type
_entity.pdbx_description
1 polymer ?
#
loop_
_entity_poly.entity_id
_entity_poly.type
_entity_poly.pdbx_seq_one_letter_code
_entity_poly.pdbx_strand_id
1 'polypeptide(L)'
;MRRYSRDITLGSSSHRLGAAADAGFDGTPANERRFKTKRSSRRRMRISKESMNRLVMDYLVGKGYREVAEAFWRDSGTKPHVDLQSVQERMSIQQLLLKGQIQKARGKLASMDPEFLEKNSGMDFLLAKQELIELIKAHNIEEALQFAIKNLAPFGQKSVSGGQWRC
;
A
#
# COMPACT_ATOMS: atom_id res chain seq x y z
N MET A 1 43.30 -39.13 5.26
CA MET A 1 44.60 -39.82 5.05
C MET A 1 45.01 -39.64 3.60
N ARG A 2 46.29 -39.32 3.37
CA ARG A 2 46.94 -39.27 2.05
C ARG A 2 46.93 -40.63 1.37
N ARG A 3 46.97 -40.59 0.03
CA ARG A 3 47.78 -41.39 -0.93
C ARG A 3 46.90 -41.91 -2.08
N TYR A 4 47.34 -42.09 -3.32
CA TYR A 4 48.45 -41.63 -4.20
C TYR A 4 48.35 -42.61 -5.40
N SER A 5 48.55 -42.15 -6.64
CA SER A 5 49.15 -42.90 -7.77
C SER A 5 48.95 -42.06 -9.04
N ARG A 6 49.96 -41.37 -9.58
CA ARG A 6 51.10 -41.81 -10.43
C ARG A 6 50.70 -42.66 -11.63
N ASP A 7 50.90 -42.10 -12.83
CA ASP A 7 51.75 -42.58 -13.94
C ASP A 7 51.91 -41.40 -14.94
N ILE A 8 53.11 -40.87 -15.27
CA ILE A 8 54.19 -41.32 -16.19
C ILE A 8 53.61 -41.52 -17.62
N THR A 9 53.98 -40.83 -18.70
CA THR A 9 55.30 -40.55 -19.33
C THR A 9 55.28 -39.34 -20.28
N LEU A 10 56.43 -38.68 -20.39
CA LEU A 10 56.83 -37.69 -21.40
C LEU A 10 57.01 -38.32 -22.79
N GLY A 11 56.67 -37.57 -23.85
CA GLY A 11 57.08 -37.82 -25.23
C GLY A 11 57.62 -36.52 -25.84
N SER A 12 58.91 -36.53 -26.17
CA SER A 12 59.71 -35.40 -26.66
C SER A 12 59.91 -35.48 -28.18
N SER A 13 59.77 -34.37 -28.92
CA SER A 13 60.49 -34.07 -30.17
C SER A 13 59.90 -32.84 -30.86
N SER A 14 60.58 -31.99 -31.63
CA SER A 14 61.95 -31.48 -31.71
C SER A 14 61.94 -30.56 -32.96
N HIS A 15 62.65 -29.42 -32.91
CA HIS A 15 62.99 -28.52 -34.05
C HIS A 15 61.82 -27.71 -34.67
N ARG A 16 61.97 -26.46 -35.16
CA ARG A 16 63.11 -25.67 -35.62
C ARG A 16 62.90 -24.18 -35.27
N LEU A 17 64.01 -23.47 -35.05
CA LEU A 17 64.06 -22.01 -35.16
C LEU A 17 64.04 -21.62 -36.63
N GLY A 18 63.20 -20.63 -36.97
CA GLY A 18 63.19 -19.92 -38.24
C GLY A 18 62.66 -18.52 -38.01
N ALA A 19 63.55 -17.54 -38.05
CA ALA A 19 63.28 -16.11 -37.89
C ALA A 19 62.83 -15.49 -39.22
N ALA A 20 61.86 -14.59 -39.18
CA ALA A 20 61.70 -13.54 -40.19
C ALA A 20 60.83 -12.39 -39.66
N ALA A 21 61.50 -11.25 -39.49
CA ALA A 21 61.10 -9.88 -39.84
C ALA A 21 59.77 -9.27 -39.33
N ASP A 22 59.97 -8.12 -38.69
CA ASP A 22 59.07 -6.98 -38.52
C ASP A 22 57.99 -6.77 -39.60
N ALA A 23 56.76 -6.54 -39.17
CA ALA A 23 55.88 -5.51 -39.71
C ALA A 23 54.70 -5.28 -38.74
N GLY A 24 54.54 -4.04 -38.29
CA GLY A 24 53.54 -3.65 -37.30
C GLY A 24 52.10 -3.91 -37.72
N PHE A 25 51.27 -4.22 -36.73
CA PHE A 25 49.83 -4.08 -36.83
C PHE A 25 49.31 -3.46 -35.52
N ASP A 26 48.54 -2.40 -35.71
CA ASP A 26 48.09 -1.39 -34.76
C ASP A 26 47.37 -1.99 -33.52
N GLY A 27 48.07 -2.00 -32.38
CA GLY A 27 47.53 -2.42 -31.09
C GLY A 27 46.70 -1.30 -30.47
N THR A 28 45.39 -1.35 -30.72
CA THR A 28 44.36 -0.45 -30.16
C THR A 28 44.53 -0.27 -28.64
N PRO A 29 44.37 0.94 -28.07
CA PRO A 29 44.52 1.13 -26.63
C PRO A 29 43.33 0.47 -25.94
N ALA A 30 43.58 -0.62 -25.20
CA ALA A 30 42.63 -1.16 -24.26
C ALA A 30 42.48 -0.15 -23.11
N ASN A 31 41.54 0.79 -23.28
CA ASN A 31 40.95 1.56 -22.20
C ASN A 31 40.25 0.56 -21.28
N GLU A 32 41.01 0.02 -20.32
CA GLU A 32 40.44 -0.55 -19.11
C GLU A 32 39.66 0.58 -18.43
N ARG A 33 38.38 0.67 -18.79
CA ARG A 33 37.39 1.42 -18.05
C ARG A 33 37.31 0.78 -16.69
N ARG A 34 38.17 1.25 -15.80
CA ARG A 34 38.18 0.92 -14.39
C ARG A 34 36.85 1.40 -13.84
N PHE A 35 35.85 0.53 -13.91
CA PHE A 35 34.55 0.74 -13.29
C PHE A 35 34.82 0.84 -11.79
N LYS A 36 35.03 2.07 -11.32
CA LYS A 36 34.96 2.39 -9.91
C LYS A 36 33.50 2.17 -9.55
N THR A 37 33.16 0.96 -9.13
CA THR A 37 31.90 0.69 -8.44
C THR A 37 31.91 1.61 -7.23
N LYS A 38 31.27 2.77 -7.38
CA LYS A 38 30.97 3.68 -6.28
C LYS A 38 29.98 2.90 -5.43
N ARG A 39 30.50 2.10 -4.48
CA ARG A 39 29.70 1.46 -3.44
C ARG A 39 29.06 2.62 -2.70
N SER A 40 27.82 2.92 -3.06
CA SER A 40 26.97 3.81 -2.31
C SER A 40 26.86 3.19 -0.92
N SER A 41 27.62 3.71 0.04
CA SER A 41 27.38 3.42 1.45
C SER A 41 25.92 3.73 1.71
N ARG A 42 25.11 2.67 1.88
CA ARG A 42 23.73 2.81 2.34
C ARG A 42 23.81 3.58 3.65
N ARG A 43 23.45 4.86 3.60
CA ARG A 43 23.36 5.69 4.80
C ARG A 43 22.33 5.01 5.70
N ARG A 44 22.80 4.41 6.78
CA ARG A 44 21.92 3.77 7.77
C ARG A 44 21.16 4.89 8.44
N MET A 45 19.92 5.14 8.01
CA MET A 45 19.06 6.13 8.64
C MET A 45 18.81 5.69 10.08
N ARG A 46 19.31 6.48 11.03
CA ARG A 46 19.07 6.24 12.46
C ARG A 46 17.70 6.81 12.79
N ILE A 47 16.69 5.96 12.81
CA ILE A 47 15.35 6.34 13.26
C ILE A 47 15.35 6.28 14.79
N SER A 48 14.90 7.34 15.45
CA SER A 48 14.72 7.34 16.91
C SER A 48 13.61 6.36 17.30
N LYS A 49 13.78 5.67 18.43
CA LYS A 49 12.74 4.81 19.02
C LYS A 49 11.43 5.57 19.20
N GLU A 50 11.50 6.84 19.58
CA GLU A 50 10.34 7.71 19.74
C GLU A 50 9.60 7.93 18.42
N SER A 51 10.33 8.21 17.33
CA SER A 51 9.74 8.39 16.00
C SER A 51 9.07 7.10 15.51
N MET A 52 9.65 5.95 15.83
CA MET A 52 9.05 4.64 15.51
C MET A 52 7.78 4.40 16.32
N ASN A 53 7.78 4.69 17.62
CA ASN A 53 6.61 4.53 18.47
C ASN A 53 5.46 5.43 18.00
N ARG A 54 5.74 6.68 17.59
CA ARG A 54 4.72 7.57 17.02
C ARG A 54 4.12 6.99 15.74
N LEU A 55 4.96 6.51 14.83
CA LEU A 55 4.49 5.87 13.58
C LEU A 55 3.60 4.64 13.87
N VAL A 56 4.01 3.79 14.82
CA VAL A 56 3.21 2.63 15.24
C VAL A 56 1.90 3.09 15.83
N MET A 57 1.90 4.09 16.71
CA MET A 57 0.68 4.63 17.31
C MET A 57 -0.28 5.19 16.25
N ASP A 58 0.23 5.99 15.30
CA ASP A 58 -0.55 6.55 14.20
C ASP A 58 -1.16 5.44 13.33
N TYR A 59 -0.42 4.36 13.09
CA TYR A 59 -0.92 3.19 12.38
C TYR A 59 -2.05 2.49 13.14
N LEU A 60 -1.86 2.22 14.43
CA LEU A 60 -2.86 1.53 15.25
C LEU A 60 -4.17 2.33 15.34
N VAL A 61 -4.04 3.63 15.55
CA VAL A 61 -5.16 4.58 15.57
C VAL A 61 -5.82 4.69 14.19
N GLY A 62 -5.03 4.79 13.12
CA GLY A 62 -5.53 4.91 11.75
C GLY A 62 -6.25 3.65 11.26
N LYS A 63 -5.84 2.47 11.72
CA LYS A 63 -6.54 1.19 11.47
C LYS A 63 -7.71 0.93 12.40
N GLY A 64 -7.85 1.73 13.46
CA GLY A 64 -8.89 1.58 14.45
C GLY A 64 -8.68 0.45 15.44
N TYR A 65 -7.44 0.01 15.63
CA TYR A 65 -7.07 -0.97 16.65
C TYR A 65 -7.00 -0.33 18.04
N ARG A 66 -8.15 0.10 18.56
CA ARG A 66 -8.28 0.83 19.83
C ARG A 66 -7.58 0.12 20.99
N GLU A 67 -7.88 -1.15 21.20
CA GLU A 67 -7.36 -1.93 22.33
C GLU A 67 -5.85 -2.09 22.27
N VAL A 68 -5.32 -2.30 21.06
CA VAL A 68 -3.87 -2.40 20.82
C VAL A 68 -3.21 -1.04 21.00
N ALA A 69 -3.83 0.05 20.53
CA ALA A 69 -3.34 1.41 20.75
C ALA A 69 -3.31 1.76 22.25
N GLU A 70 -4.31 1.34 23.01
CA GLU A 70 -4.39 1.56 24.46
C GLU A 70 -3.33 0.75 25.22
N ALA A 71 -3.14 -0.53 24.88
CA ALA A 71 -2.04 -1.32 25.43
C ALA A 71 -0.67 -0.73 25.05
N PHE A 72 -0.49 -0.36 23.78
CA PHE A 72 0.76 0.23 23.30
C PHE A 72 1.05 1.57 23.95
N TRP A 73 0.03 2.38 24.25
CA TRP A 73 0.20 3.62 25.01
C TRP A 73 0.72 3.36 26.43
N ARG A 74 0.12 2.38 27.14
CA ARG A 74 0.56 1.98 28.49
C ARG A 74 2.02 1.51 28.51
N ASP A 75 2.44 0.76 27.50
CA ASP A 75 3.78 0.17 27.46
C ASP A 75 4.85 1.14 26.92
N SER A 76 4.51 1.97 25.94
CA SER A 76 5.47 2.85 25.24
C SER A 76 5.49 4.29 25.78
N GLY A 77 4.49 4.68 26.58
CA GLY A 77 4.26 6.06 27.02
C GLY A 77 3.87 7.03 25.89
N THR A 78 3.71 6.54 24.65
CA THR A 78 3.42 7.38 23.49
C THR A 78 1.92 7.63 23.42
N LYS A 79 1.49 8.89 23.61
CA LYS A 79 0.08 9.25 23.61
C LYS A 79 -0.47 9.33 22.16
N PRO A 80 -1.68 8.82 21.88
CA PRO A 80 -2.32 9.01 20.59
C PRO A 80 -2.70 10.49 20.36
N HIS A 81 -2.64 10.95 19.11
CA HIS A 81 -2.99 12.33 18.76
C HIS A 81 -4.51 12.59 18.78
N VAL A 82 -5.30 11.55 18.54
CA VAL A 82 -6.77 11.60 18.55
C VAL A 82 -7.31 10.79 19.72
N ASP A 83 -8.51 11.14 20.15
CA ASP A 83 -9.22 10.41 21.18
C ASP A 83 -9.59 8.99 20.73
N LEU A 84 -9.34 8.02 21.60
CA LEU A 84 -9.60 6.60 21.33
C LEU A 84 -11.10 6.28 21.27
N GLN A 85 -11.97 7.11 21.87
CA GLN A 85 -13.42 6.93 21.71
C GLN A 85 -13.88 7.30 20.31
N SER A 86 -13.38 8.41 19.75
CA SER A 86 -13.64 8.77 18.33
C SER A 86 -13.16 7.67 17.37
N VAL A 87 -12.06 7.00 17.68
CA VAL A 87 -11.61 5.82 16.93
C VAL A 87 -12.65 4.69 16.99
N GLN A 88 -13.19 4.41 18.17
CA GLN A 88 -14.22 3.38 18.36
C GLN A 88 -15.51 3.70 17.58
N GLU A 89 -15.93 4.97 17.56
CA GLU A 89 -17.12 5.40 16.86
C GLU A 89 -17.01 5.16 15.35
N ARG A 90 -15.89 5.56 14.75
CA ARG A 90 -15.60 5.31 13.32
C ARG A 90 -15.58 3.81 13.01
N MET A 91 -14.98 3.00 13.87
CA MET A 91 -14.98 1.54 13.72
C MET A 91 -16.38 0.96 13.80
N SER A 92 -17.23 1.47 14.71
CA SER A 92 -18.62 1.04 14.80
C SER A 92 -19.42 1.38 13.54
N ILE A 93 -19.20 2.55 12.93
CA ILE A 93 -19.83 2.91 11.65
C ILE A 93 -19.36 1.93 10.56
N GLN A 94 -18.05 1.67 10.45
CA GLN A 94 -17.52 0.71 9.48
C GLN A 94 -18.11 -0.70 9.66
N GLN A 95 -18.26 -1.17 10.90
CA GLN A 95 -18.88 -2.46 11.18
C GLN A 95 -20.35 -2.51 10.76
N LEU A 96 -21.11 -1.42 10.95
CA LEU A 96 -22.51 -1.34 10.49
C LEU A 96 -22.58 -1.40 8.96
N LEU A 97 -21.67 -0.72 8.26
CA LEU A 97 -21.57 -0.77 6.80
C LEU A 97 -21.23 -2.17 6.29
N LEU A 98 -20.25 -2.85 6.91
CA LEU A 98 -19.87 -4.22 6.56
C LEU A 98 -21.00 -5.23 6.79
N LYS A 99 -21.87 -4.98 7.78
CA LYS A 99 -23.05 -5.80 8.06
C LYS A 99 -24.25 -5.49 7.16
N GLY A 100 -24.14 -4.54 6.24
CA GLY A 100 -25.25 -4.08 5.39
C GLY A 100 -26.30 -3.25 6.14
N GLN A 101 -26.02 -2.82 7.38
CA GLN A 101 -26.96 -2.01 8.18
C GLN A 101 -26.79 -0.52 7.86
N ILE A 102 -27.04 -0.14 6.61
CA ILE A 102 -26.71 1.20 6.08
C ILE A 102 -27.49 2.31 6.78
N GLN A 103 -28.78 2.10 7.04
CA GLN A 103 -29.63 3.06 7.76
C GLN A 103 -29.10 3.40 9.16
N LYS A 104 -28.68 2.37 9.91
CA LYS A 104 -28.06 2.58 11.23
C LYS A 104 -26.71 3.28 11.12
N ALA A 105 -25.92 2.95 10.09
CA ALA A 105 -24.65 3.61 9.84
C ALA A 105 -24.84 5.11 9.52
N ARG A 106 -25.84 5.46 8.70
CA ARG A 106 -26.20 6.86 8.38
C ARG A 106 -26.65 7.62 9.62
N GLY A 107 -27.51 7.03 10.45
CA GLY A 107 -27.92 7.65 11.71
C GLY A 107 -26.74 7.91 12.65
N LYS A 108 -25.82 6.94 12.80
CA LYS A 108 -24.62 7.11 13.62
C LYS A 108 -23.66 8.14 13.04
N LEU A 109 -23.52 8.20 11.72
CA LEU A 109 -22.72 9.22 11.05
C LEU A 109 -23.28 10.62 11.28
N ALA A 110 -24.60 10.81 11.12
CA ALA A 110 -25.26 12.07 11.40
C ALA A 110 -25.15 12.50 12.88
N SER A 111 -25.10 11.55 13.82
CA SER A 111 -24.86 11.87 15.23
C SER A 111 -23.42 12.31 15.53
N MET A 112 -22.45 11.86 14.73
CA MET A 112 -21.03 12.18 14.89
C MET A 112 -20.66 13.49 14.18
N ASP A 113 -21.18 13.70 12.97
CA ASP A 113 -21.01 14.92 12.18
C ASP A 113 -22.27 15.12 11.30
N PRO A 114 -23.20 16.00 11.71
CA PRO A 114 -24.45 16.25 10.99
C PRO A 114 -24.23 16.79 9.57
N GLU A 115 -23.15 17.55 9.35
CA GLU A 115 -22.87 18.19 8.07
C GLU A 115 -22.02 17.31 7.13
N PHE A 116 -21.60 16.12 7.60
CA PHE A 116 -20.68 15.27 6.85
C PHE A 116 -21.22 14.88 5.47
N LEU A 117 -22.49 14.48 5.41
CA LEU A 117 -23.15 14.04 4.16
C LEU A 117 -23.45 15.22 3.23
N GLU A 118 -23.73 16.39 3.78
CA GLU A 118 -23.95 17.62 3.00
C GLU A 118 -22.66 18.07 2.33
N LYS A 119 -21.54 18.06 3.08
CA LYS A 119 -20.20 18.38 2.56
C LYS A 119 -19.70 17.34 1.57
N ASN A 120 -20.02 16.07 1.78
CA ASN A 120 -19.56 14.94 0.97
C ASN A 120 -20.71 14.28 0.22
N SER A 121 -21.32 15.01 -0.71
CA SER A 121 -22.44 14.51 -1.53
C SER A 121 -22.13 13.20 -2.27
N GLY A 122 -20.87 12.95 -2.66
CA GLY A 122 -20.45 11.68 -3.25
C GLY A 122 -20.53 10.49 -2.28
N MET A 123 -20.25 10.70 -0.98
CA MET A 123 -20.40 9.65 0.03
C MET A 123 -21.87 9.35 0.30
N ASP A 124 -22.75 10.36 0.32
CA ASP A 124 -24.18 10.16 0.48
C ASP A 124 -24.76 9.32 -0.68
N PHE A 125 -24.32 9.59 -1.92
CA PHE A 125 -24.67 8.78 -3.07
C PHE A 125 -24.21 7.32 -2.93
N LEU A 126 -22.96 7.08 -2.52
CA LEU A 126 -22.44 5.72 -2.33
C LEU A 126 -23.20 4.95 -1.25
N LEU A 127 -23.56 5.61 -0.15
CA LEU A 127 -24.38 5.01 0.91
C LEU A 127 -25.78 4.70 0.40
N ALA A 128 -26.43 5.61 -0.33
CA ALA A 128 -27.74 5.36 -0.93
C ALA A 128 -27.70 4.20 -1.95
N LYS A 129 -26.64 4.11 -2.76
CA LYS A 129 -26.42 2.98 -3.67
C LYS A 129 -26.27 1.65 -2.91
N GLN A 130 -25.49 1.63 -1.82
CA GLN A 130 -25.33 0.41 -1.03
C GLN A 130 -26.65 -0.01 -0.39
N GLU A 131 -27.43 0.95 0.11
CA GLU A 131 -28.75 0.69 0.69
C GLU A 131 -29.71 0.06 -0.33
N LEU A 132 -29.73 0.60 -1.55
CA LEU A 132 -30.51 0.01 -2.64
C LEU A 132 -30.10 -1.45 -2.92
N ILE A 133 -28.79 -1.75 -2.91
CA ILE A 133 -28.29 -3.13 -3.07
C ILE A 133 -28.80 -4.03 -1.94
N GLU A 134 -28.83 -3.56 -0.70
CA GLU A 134 -29.37 -4.33 0.43
C GLU A 134 -30.88 -4.57 0.29
N LEU A 135 -31.66 -3.59 -0.18
CA LEU A 135 -33.10 -3.77 -0.47
C LEU A 135 -33.34 -4.80 -1.58
N ILE A 136 -32.54 -4.77 -2.65
CA ILE A 136 -32.61 -5.75 -3.74
C ILE A 136 -32.27 -7.16 -3.23
N LYS A 137 -31.23 -7.30 -2.39
CA LYS A 137 -30.85 -8.58 -1.77
C LYS A 137 -31.94 -9.14 -0.85
N ALA A 138 -32.73 -8.27 -0.21
CA ALA A 138 -33.87 -8.67 0.60
C ALA A 138 -35.12 -9.03 -0.23
N HIS A 139 -35.04 -9.00 -1.56
CA HIS A 139 -36.16 -9.21 -2.50
C HIS A 139 -37.33 -8.24 -2.32
N ASN A 140 -37.12 -7.08 -1.67
CA ASN A 140 -38.14 -6.06 -1.52
C ASN A 140 -38.13 -5.08 -2.70
N ILE A 141 -38.60 -5.55 -3.86
CA ILE A 141 -38.50 -4.83 -5.14
C ILE A 141 -39.28 -3.51 -5.13
N GLU A 142 -40.46 -3.49 -4.51
CA GLU A 142 -41.32 -2.31 -4.45
C GLU A 142 -40.66 -1.18 -3.64
N GLU A 143 -40.15 -1.50 -2.45
CA GLU A 143 -39.43 -0.54 -1.60
C GLU A 143 -38.13 -0.07 -2.27
N ALA A 144 -37.39 -0.99 -2.89
CA ALA A 144 -36.18 -0.67 -3.64
C ALA A 144 -36.47 0.34 -4.78
N LEU A 145 -37.57 0.17 -5.52
CA LEU A 145 -37.95 1.06 -6.60
C LEU A 145 -38.30 2.46 -6.08
N GLN A 146 -39.16 2.52 -5.06
CA GLN A 146 -39.53 3.80 -4.43
C GLN A 146 -38.30 4.52 -3.85
N PHE A 147 -37.40 3.75 -3.23
CA PHE A 147 -36.16 4.29 -2.68
C PHE A 147 -35.25 4.85 -3.78
N ALA A 148 -35.09 4.14 -4.89
CA ALA A 148 -34.26 4.58 -6.01
C ALA A 148 -34.77 5.89 -6.63
N ILE A 149 -36.09 5.99 -6.85
CA ILE A 149 -36.71 7.20 -7.39
C ILE A 149 -36.49 8.38 -6.43
N LYS A 150 -36.75 8.19 -5.13
CA LYS A 150 -36.67 9.25 -4.14
C LYS A 150 -35.22 9.71 -3.87
N ASN A 151 -34.30 8.77 -3.68
CA ASN A 151 -32.97 9.05 -3.15
C ASN A 151 -31.89 9.06 -4.23
N LEU A 152 -31.98 8.25 -5.29
CA LEU A 152 -30.94 8.18 -6.32
C LEU A 152 -31.20 9.11 -7.52
N ALA A 153 -32.47 9.32 -7.91
CA ALA A 153 -32.80 10.16 -9.07
C ALA A 153 -32.24 11.60 -9.01
N PRO A 154 -32.21 12.29 -7.84
CA PRO A 154 -31.64 13.64 -7.74
C PRO A 154 -30.13 13.69 -8.06
N PHE A 155 -29.39 12.60 -7.86
CA PHE A 155 -27.96 12.54 -8.16
C PHE A 155 -27.67 12.51 -9.66
N GLY A 156 -28.55 11.92 -10.47
CA GLY A 156 -28.42 11.90 -11.93
C GLY A 156 -28.50 13.29 -12.56
N GLN A 157 -29.16 14.25 -11.90
CA GLN A 157 -29.27 15.63 -12.37
C GLN A 157 -28.05 16.48 -11.96
N LYS A 158 -27.48 16.23 -10.78
CA LYS A 158 -26.29 16.94 -10.27
C LYS A 158 -25.01 16.64 -11.05
N SER A 159 -24.89 15.47 -11.68
CA SER A 159 -23.70 15.11 -12.49
C SER A 159 -23.65 15.80 -13.86
N VAL A 160 -24.73 16.43 -14.31
CA VAL A 160 -24.76 17.13 -15.61
C VAL A 160 -24.08 18.50 -15.53
N SER A 161 -23.91 19.08 -14.34
CA SER A 161 -23.29 20.39 -14.14
C SER A 161 -21.85 20.37 -13.63
N GLY A 162 -21.28 19.20 -13.31
CA GLY A 162 -19.91 19.06 -12.81
C GLY A 162 -19.27 17.78 -13.34
N GLY A 163 -18.32 17.93 -14.25
CA GLY A 163 -17.81 16.86 -15.10
C GLY A 163 -17.11 15.67 -14.42
N GLN A 164 -16.97 14.64 -15.25
CA GLN A 164 -16.05 13.50 -15.17
C GLN A 164 -16.32 12.45 -14.08
N TRP A 165 -17.18 11.47 -14.41
CA TRP A 165 -17.13 10.14 -13.78
C TRP A 165 -16.32 9.20 -14.68
N ARG A 166 -15.27 8.59 -14.13
CA ARG A 166 -14.69 7.36 -14.70
C ARG A 166 -15.49 6.18 -14.15
N CYS A 167 -16.05 5.40 -15.07
CA CYS A 167 -16.58 4.07 -14.81
C CYS A 167 -15.50 3.14 -14.26
#